data_AF-A0A9D7UCR8-F1
#
_entry.id   AF-A0A9D7UCR8-F1
#
_cell.length_a   1.000
_cell.length_b   1.000
_cell.length_c   1.000
_cell.angle_alpha   90.00
_cell.angle_beta   90.00
_cell.angle_gamma   90.00
#
_symmetry.space_group_name_H-M   'P 1'
#
loop_
_entity.id
_entity.type
_entity.pdbx_description
1 polymer ?
#
loop_
_entity_poly.entity_id
_entity_poly.type
_entity_poly.pdbx_seq_one_letter_code
_entity_poly.pdbx_strand_id
1 'polypeptide(L)' 'MIKKKELIQEIAKLIESDPNITPMEPTVLEFLSRDDLISVLKNLYRSKETRSEQNEEWFNKLCK' A
#
# COMPACT_ATOMS: atom_id res chain seq x y z
N MET A 1 11.49 -8.19 7.77
CA MET A 1 10.02 -8.26 7.83
C MET A 1 9.46 -6.89 8.19
N ILE A 2 8.71 -6.28 7.29
CA ILE A 2 7.97 -5.03 7.56
C ILE A 2 6.85 -5.32 8.55
N LYS A 3 6.64 -4.41 9.51
CA LYS A 3 5.60 -4.53 10.53
C LYS A 3 4.24 -4.16 9.95
N LYS A 4 3.17 -4.75 10.49
CA LYS A 4 1.77 -4.44 10.09
C LYS A 4 1.48 -2.93 10.11
N LYS A 5 1.96 -2.22 11.15
CA LYS A 5 1.81 -0.75 11.26
C LYS A 5 2.48 0.01 10.13
N GLU A 6 3.64 -0.44 9.66
CA GLU A 6 4.37 0.19 8.56
C GLU A 6 3.60 0.02 7.24
N LEU A 7 2.98 -1.15 7.01
CA LEU A 7 2.10 -1.37 5.86
C LEU A 7 0.89 -0.42 5.87
N ILE A 8 0.24 -0.27 7.02
CA ILE A 8 -0.92 0.61 7.18
C ILE A 8 -0.54 2.07 6.89
N GLN A 9 0.60 2.53 7.43
CA GLN A 9 1.08 3.89 7.18
C GLN A 9 1.40 4.13 5.69
N GLU A 10 2.01 3.15 5.02
CA GLU A 10 2.34 3.31 3.60
C GLU A 10 1.10 3.32 2.72
N ILE A 11 0.14 2.44 3.00
CA ILE A 11 -1.17 2.42 2.33
C ILE A 11 -1.88 3.77 2.52
N ALA A 12 -1.91 4.30 3.75
CA ALA A 12 -2.54 5.58 4.03
C ALA A 12 -1.90 6.72 3.22
N LYS A 13 -0.56 6.79 3.18
CA LYS A 13 0.15 7.77 2.34
C LYS A 13 -0.16 7.62 0.86
N LEU A 14 -0.27 6.40 0.35
CA LEU A 14 -0.58 6.14 -1.06
C LEU A 14 -2.00 6.58 -1.42
N ILE A 15 -2.96 6.37 -0.52
CA ILE A 15 -4.35 6.82 -0.67
C ILE A 15 -4.42 8.34 -0.59
N GLU A 16 -3.80 8.98 0.42
CA GLU A 16 -3.77 10.45 0.56
C GLU A 16 -3.11 11.15 -0.63
N SER A 17 -2.10 10.51 -1.24
CA SER A 17 -1.41 11.05 -2.41
C SER A 17 -2.12 10.76 -3.74
N ASP A 18 -3.24 10.03 -3.74
CA ASP A 18 -4.02 9.77 -4.95
C ASP A 18 -5.43 10.39 -4.86
N PRO A 19 -5.66 11.53 -5.54
CA PRO A 19 -6.96 12.20 -5.51
C PRO A 19 -8.07 11.39 -6.20
N ASN A 20 -7.74 10.31 -6.91
CA ASN A 20 -8.71 9.45 -7.60
C ASN A 20 -9.12 8.22 -6.77
N ILE A 21 -8.45 7.97 -5.64
CA ILE A 21 -8.80 6.84 -4.78
C ILE A 21 -9.88 7.28 -3.82
N THR A 22 -10.94 6.47 -3.70
CA THR A 22 -11.97 6.70 -2.69
C THR A 22 -11.30 6.69 -1.32
N PRO A 23 -11.44 7.76 -0.52
CA PRO A 23 -10.82 7.81 0.81
C PRO A 23 -11.35 6.63 1.62
N MET A 24 -10.44 5.70 1.92
CA MET A 24 -10.71 4.57 2.79
C MET A 24 -10.27 4.99 4.18
N GLU A 25 -11.17 4.84 5.15
CA GLU A 25 -10.85 5.09 6.55
C GLU A 25 -9.68 4.20 7.00
N PRO A 26 -8.57 4.78 7.51
CA PRO A 26 -7.39 4.02 7.94
C PRO A 26 -7.71 2.95 9.01
N THR A 27 -8.80 3.15 9.75
CA THR A 27 -9.32 2.19 10.73
C THR A 27 -9.69 0.85 10.10
N VAL A 28 -10.11 0.81 8.83
CA VAL A 28 -10.41 -0.44 8.09
C VAL A 28 -9.13 -1.26 7.89
N LEU A 29 -8.00 -0.61 7.67
CA LEU A 29 -6.69 -1.26 7.46
C LEU A 29 -6.18 -1.94 8.74
N GLU A 30 -6.60 -1.48 9.92
CA GLU A 30 -6.23 -2.12 11.18
C GLU A 30 -6.88 -3.50 11.35
N PHE A 31 -8.03 -3.75 10.73
CA PHE A 31 -8.72 -5.05 10.78
C PHE A 31 -8.19 -6.06 9.77
N LEU A 32 -7.45 -5.61 8.75
CA LEU A 32 -6.90 -6.48 7.72
C LEU A 32 -5.75 -7.33 8.24
N SER A 33 -5.62 -8.55 7.72
CA SER A 33 -4.43 -9.37 7.97
C SER A 33 -3.21 -8.73 7.28
N ARG A 34 -2.02 -9.17 7.66
CA ARG A 34 -0.80 -8.68 7.00
C ARG A 34 -0.81 -8.98 5.49
N ASP A 35 -1.30 -10.15 5.10
CA ASP A 35 -1.33 -10.57 3.70
C ASP A 35 -2.38 -9.79 2.89
N ASP A 36 -3.51 -9.45 3.53
CA ASP A 36 -4.50 -8.55 2.94
C ASP A 36 -3.94 -7.15 2.74
N LEU A 37 -3.22 -6.61 3.73
CA LEU A 37 -2.55 -5.32 3.63
C LEU A 37 -1.51 -5.30 2.50
N ILE A 38 -0.72 -6.37 2.38
CA ILE A 38 0.20 -6.55 1.26
C ILE A 38 -0.56 -6.55 -0.07
N SER A 39 -1.74 -7.17 -0.14
CA SER A 39 -2.57 -7.22 -1.35
C SER A 39 -3.21 -5.87 -1.70
N VAL A 40 -3.66 -5.11 -0.70
CA VAL A 40 -4.15 -3.73 -0.89
C VAL A 40 -3.02 -2.85 -1.43
N LEU A 41 -1.86 -2.89 -0.78
CA LEU A 41 -0.66 -2.18 -1.18
C LEU A 41 -0.25 -2.52 -2.62
N LYS A 42 -0.29 -3.82 -3.00
CA LYS A 42 -0.11 -4.28 -4.38
C LYS A 42 -1.02 -3.58 -5.36
N ASN A 43 -2.32 -3.54 -5.06
CA ASN A 43 -3.32 -2.95 -5.94
C ASN A 43 -3.16 -1.43 -6.03
N LEU A 44 -2.75 -0.76 -4.95
CA LEU A 44 -2.47 0.67 -4.95
C LEU A 44 -1.26 1.02 -5.82
N TYR A 45 -0.17 0.27 -5.70
CA TYR A 45 1.00 0.48 -6.56
C TYR A 45 0.71 0.16 -8.03
N ARG A 46 -0.05 -0.90 -8.32
CA ARG A 46 -0.52 -1.22 -9.68
C ARG A 46 -1.46 -0.16 -10.26
N SER A 47 -2.37 0.39 -9.45
CA SER A 47 -3.21 1.50 -9.91
C SER A 47 -2.38 2.75 -10.21
N LYS A 48 -1.20 2.89 -9.58
CA LYS A 48 -0.20 3.92 -9.87
C LYS A 48 0.87 3.51 -10.92
N GLU A 49 0.79 2.34 -11.57
CA GLU A 49 1.78 1.81 -12.54
C GLU A 49 1.96 2.67 -13.80
N THR A 50 1.32 3.83 -13.91
CA THR A 50 1.80 4.85 -14.84
C THR A 50 3.09 5.57 -14.42
N ARG A 51 3.58 5.55 -13.16
CA ARG A 51 4.78 6.36 -12.78
C ARG A 51 5.61 5.84 -11.58
N SER A 52 6.67 5.05 -11.84
CA SER A 52 8.06 5.17 -11.31
C SER A 52 8.75 3.85 -10.92
N GLU A 53 10.00 3.67 -11.35
CA GLU A 53 10.88 2.52 -11.03
C GLU A 53 11.13 2.32 -9.52
N GLN A 54 10.98 3.39 -8.73
CA GLN A 54 11.17 3.37 -7.28
C GLN A 54 10.09 2.54 -6.56
N ASN A 55 8.89 2.46 -7.13
CA ASN A 55 7.79 1.67 -6.59
C ASN A 55 8.06 0.16 -6.75
N GLU A 56 8.58 -0.26 -7.91
CA GLU A 56 8.93 -1.66 -8.17
C GLU A 56 10.06 -2.16 -7.27
N GLU A 57 11.08 -1.35 -7.02
CA GLU A 57 12.23 -1.76 -6.22
C GLU A 57 11.87 -1.90 -4.74
N TRP A 58 11.06 -0.98 -4.20
CA TRP A 58 10.53 -1.08 -2.85
C TRP A 58 9.60 -2.29 -2.70
N PHE A 59 8.78 -2.55 -3.72
CA PHE A 59 7.86 -3.67 -3.76
C PHE A 59 8.56 -5.04 -3.85
N ASN A 60 9.63 -5.14 -4.63
CA ASN A 60 10.46 -6.35 -4.72
C ASN A 60 11.13 -6.70 -3.39
N LYS A 61 11.41 -5.72 -2.53
CA LYS A 61 11.91 -5.95 -1.17
C LYS A 61 10.84 -6.47 -0.20
N LEU A 62 9.56 -6.28 -0.52
CA LEU A 62 8.41 -6.73 0.27
C LEU A 62 8.02 -8.19 0.01
N CYS A 63 8.23 -8.67 -1.22
CA CYS A 63 7.87 -10.02 -1.66
C CYS A 63 9.00 -11.06 -1.50
N LYS A 64 10.11 -10.71 -0.83
CA LYS A 64 11.20 -11.62 -0.44
C LYS A 64 11.21 -11.84 1.07
#